data_AF-A0A3R6P0N0-F1
#
_entry.id   AF-A0A3R6P0N0-F1
#
_cell.length_a   1.000
_cell.length_b   1.000
_cell.length_c   1.000
_cell.angle_alpha   90.00
_cell.angle_beta   90.00
_cell.angle_gamma   90.00
#
_symmetry.space_group_name_H-M   'P 1'
#
loop_
_entity.id
_entity.type
_entity.pdbx_description
1 polymer ?
#
loop_
_entity_poly.entity_id
_entity_poly.type
_entity_poly.pdbx_seq_one_letter_code
_entity_poly.pdbx_strand_id
1 'polypeptide(L)'
;MKKGLSIKSMAVGLLLSSMVACTGNKTTSDATCCNGENGCTEQCKCSNDSNCKNKKEMTYSKKYTNADFYKDGKFDQQVAIEAMKDMFKFYDVPFTELMAKDMWVTDFGLGDFENVGMGGIFWINDAEHGYFAHAIYLLPGQMIPEHAHVKTKFPAKHESWMVEKGWVYNFSVIGDETPNAPAIPASHGPIKSKNFAVQKVGDVLRLKELESFHFMMAGPEGAIVDEWACYHDNDGLRFTNPKASL
;
A
#
# COMPACT_ATOMS: atom_id res chain seq x y z
N MET A 1 -46.01 11.41 53.89
CA MET A 1 -46.26 9.96 53.77
C MET A 1 -46.45 9.60 52.31
N LYS A 2 -45.45 8.97 51.68
CA LYS A 2 -45.58 8.11 50.49
C LYS A 2 -44.36 7.18 50.49
N LYS A 3 -44.66 5.87 50.57
CA LYS A 3 -43.76 4.72 50.43
C LYS A 3 -43.06 4.84 49.06
N GLY A 4 -41.75 4.62 48.89
CA GLY A 4 -41.00 3.42 49.23
C GLY A 4 -40.67 2.72 47.92
N LEU A 5 -39.41 2.74 47.48
CA LEU A 5 -38.88 1.73 46.58
C LEU A 5 -37.37 1.59 46.82
N SER A 6 -37.02 0.49 47.49
CA SER A 6 -35.66 0.03 47.73
C SER A 6 -35.15 -0.61 46.43
N ILE A 7 -34.08 -0.05 45.86
CA ILE A 7 -33.33 -0.68 44.78
C ILE A 7 -32.34 -1.63 45.44
N LYS A 8 -32.64 -2.93 45.39
CA LYS A 8 -31.69 -3.98 45.76
C LYS A 8 -30.55 -3.96 44.74
N SER A 9 -29.33 -3.78 45.22
CA SER A 9 -28.11 -4.03 44.46
C SER A 9 -28.09 -5.49 44.01
N MET A 10 -28.08 -5.71 42.71
CA MET A 10 -27.82 -7.03 42.13
C MET A 10 -26.37 -7.02 41.67
N ALA A 11 -25.52 -7.71 42.44
CA ALA A 11 -24.14 -7.97 42.07
C ALA A 11 -24.14 -8.79 40.78
N VAL A 12 -23.66 -8.20 39.68
CA VAL A 12 -23.37 -8.92 38.45
C VAL A 12 -22.03 -9.59 38.65
N GLY A 13 -22.08 -10.90 38.91
CA GLY A 13 -20.90 -11.75 39.03
C GLY A 13 -20.11 -11.76 37.73
N LEU A 14 -18.81 -11.48 37.85
CA LEU A 14 -17.83 -11.61 36.79
C LEU A 14 -17.66 -13.10 36.46
N LEU A 15 -18.36 -13.59 35.45
CA LEU A 15 -18.10 -14.92 34.87
C LEU A 15 -16.85 -14.82 33.99
N LEU A 16 -15.72 -15.24 34.55
CA LEU A 16 -14.52 -15.56 33.79
C LEU A 16 -14.82 -16.75 32.88
N SER A 17 -15.14 -16.47 31.62
CA SER A 17 -15.09 -17.47 30.55
C SER A 17 -13.63 -17.77 30.24
N SER A 18 -13.08 -18.80 30.89
CA SER A 18 -11.80 -19.39 30.49
C SER A 18 -11.91 -19.91 29.07
N MET A 19 -11.19 -19.32 28.13
CA MET A 19 -11.03 -19.88 26.79
C MET A 19 -10.26 -21.20 26.90
N VAL A 20 -10.99 -22.30 26.77
CA VAL A 20 -10.40 -23.62 26.53
C VAL A 20 -9.88 -23.59 25.09
N ALA A 21 -8.57 -23.58 24.93
CA ALA A 21 -7.93 -23.75 23.64
C ALA A 21 -8.25 -25.16 23.12
N CYS A 22 -8.96 -25.24 21.99
CA CYS A 22 -9.10 -26.48 21.24
C CYS A 22 -7.73 -26.84 20.65
N THR A 23 -6.98 -27.70 21.33
CA THR A 23 -5.82 -28.38 20.77
C THR A 23 -6.31 -29.35 19.68
N GLY A 24 -6.11 -28.97 18.43
CA GLY A 24 -6.32 -29.83 17.27
C GLY A 24 -5.34 -31.00 17.27
N ASN A 25 -5.87 -32.20 17.06
CA ASN A 25 -5.12 -33.44 16.98
C ASN A 25 -4.37 -33.55 15.64
N LYS A 26 -3.06 -33.79 15.74
CA LYS A 26 -2.21 -34.66 14.90
C LYS A 26 -2.38 -34.60 13.37
N THR A 27 -1.48 -33.88 12.71
CA THR A 27 -0.79 -34.38 11.51
C THR A 27 0.63 -34.79 11.91
N THR A 28 0.94 -36.06 11.66
CA THR A 28 2.25 -36.67 11.88
C THR A 28 3.22 -36.25 10.79
N SER A 29 4.28 -35.53 11.16
CA SER A 29 5.62 -35.69 10.59
C SER A 29 6.62 -35.13 11.59
N ASP A 30 7.41 -36.03 12.16
CA ASP A 30 8.41 -35.80 13.19
C ASP A 30 9.47 -34.77 12.76
N ALA A 31 9.77 -33.85 13.67
CA ALA A 31 11.14 -33.54 14.09
C ALA A 31 11.09 -32.56 15.27
N THR A 32 10.81 -33.10 16.46
CA THR A 32 11.10 -32.40 17.73
C THR A 32 12.61 -32.21 17.83
N CYS A 33 13.10 -31.03 17.46
CA CYS A 33 14.48 -30.63 17.75
C CYS A 33 14.46 -29.72 18.98
N CYS A 34 15.12 -30.21 20.03
CA CYS A 34 15.46 -29.54 21.29
C CYS A 34 14.47 -29.73 22.45
N ASN A 35 14.83 -30.66 23.35
CA ASN A 35 14.40 -30.67 24.74
C ASN A 35 15.63 -30.96 25.60
N GLY A 36 15.90 -30.11 26.59
CA GLY A 36 16.83 -30.40 27.68
C GLY A 36 18.30 -30.03 27.44
N GLU A 37 18.93 -29.59 28.52
CA GLU A 37 20.29 -29.06 28.63
C GLU A 37 21.36 -29.97 27.98
N ASN A 38 22.38 -29.31 27.40
CA ASN A 38 23.59 -29.83 26.73
C ASN A 38 23.49 -30.17 25.23
N GLY A 39 23.90 -29.18 24.41
CA GLY A 39 24.74 -29.37 23.22
C GLY A 39 24.10 -30.05 22.00
N CYS A 40 23.81 -29.27 20.95
CA CYS A 40 23.57 -29.81 19.61
C CYS A 40 24.92 -30.02 18.89
N THR A 41 25.36 -31.27 18.75
CA THR A 41 26.46 -31.67 17.84
C THR A 41 25.97 -31.88 16.40
N GLU A 42 26.87 -31.67 15.43
CA GLU A 42 26.70 -31.57 13.96
C GLU A 42 26.03 -32.75 13.22
N GLN A 43 24.80 -33.13 13.58
CA GLN A 43 24.08 -34.14 12.80
C GLN A 43 22.57 -33.96 12.75
N CYS A 44 22.12 -32.75 12.46
CA CYS A 44 20.86 -32.53 11.73
C CYS A 44 21.19 -32.32 10.25
N LYS A 45 21.73 -33.36 9.60
CA LYS A 45 21.82 -33.37 8.15
C LYS A 45 20.42 -33.60 7.62
N CYS A 46 19.82 -32.53 7.09
CA CYS A 46 18.68 -32.64 6.19
C CYS A 46 18.99 -33.75 5.17
N SER A 47 18.18 -34.80 5.21
CA SER A 47 18.15 -35.86 4.21
C SER A 47 18.02 -35.23 2.82
N ASN A 48 18.64 -35.86 1.83
CA ASN A 48 18.71 -35.44 0.43
C ASN A 48 17.34 -35.25 -0.25
N ASP A 49 16.63 -34.17 0.08
CA ASP A 49 15.62 -33.60 -0.80
C ASP A 49 16.30 -32.56 -1.68
N SER A 50 16.57 -32.96 -2.92
CA SER A 50 17.10 -32.12 -4.00
C SER A 50 16.11 -31.03 -4.46
N ASN A 51 15.18 -30.60 -3.60
CA ASN A 51 14.14 -29.61 -3.91
C ASN A 51 14.24 -28.31 -3.08
N CYS A 52 15.31 -28.14 -2.30
CA CYS A 52 15.58 -26.90 -1.56
C CYS A 52 16.48 -25.90 -2.31
N LYS A 53 16.55 -25.96 -3.66
CA LYS A 53 17.30 -24.98 -4.45
C LYS A 53 16.43 -24.39 -5.55
N ASN A 54 16.27 -23.07 -5.47
CA ASN A 54 15.73 -22.16 -6.48
C ASN A 54 14.20 -22.15 -6.69
N LYS A 55 13.45 -21.79 -5.65
CA LYS A 55 12.19 -21.05 -5.90
C LYS A 55 12.60 -19.60 -6.18
N LYS A 56 12.96 -19.31 -7.44
CA LYS A 56 13.09 -17.92 -7.89
C LYS A 56 11.73 -17.30 -7.68
N GLU A 57 11.62 -16.41 -6.71
CA GLU A 57 10.39 -15.68 -6.46
C GLU A 57 10.03 -14.98 -7.76
N MET A 58 8.87 -15.32 -8.32
CA MET A 58 8.44 -14.74 -9.59
C MET A 58 8.08 -13.29 -9.29
N THR A 59 8.65 -12.37 -10.04
CA THR A 59 8.37 -10.94 -9.97
C THR A 59 7.48 -10.55 -11.14
N TYR A 60 6.47 -9.70 -10.93
CA TYR A 60 5.69 -9.18 -12.06
C TYR A 60 6.64 -8.39 -12.97
N SER A 61 6.54 -8.56 -14.29
CA SER A 61 7.53 -7.93 -15.19
C SER A 61 6.95 -7.49 -16.52
N LYS A 62 5.62 -7.53 -16.67
CA LYS A 62 4.96 -7.10 -17.91
C LYS A 62 5.15 -5.60 -18.05
N LYS A 63 5.61 -5.20 -19.24
CA LYS A 63 5.84 -3.80 -19.58
C LYS A 63 4.80 -3.36 -20.59
N TYR A 64 4.27 -2.18 -20.33
CA TYR A 64 3.39 -1.44 -21.21
C TYR A 64 4.14 -0.22 -21.69
N THR A 65 3.83 0.26 -22.88
CA THR A 65 4.31 1.52 -23.42
C THR A 65 3.21 2.56 -23.33
N ASN A 66 3.59 3.83 -23.34
CA ASN A 66 2.59 4.89 -23.29
C ASN A 66 1.63 4.80 -24.48
N ALA A 67 2.08 4.36 -25.66
CA ALA A 67 1.21 4.17 -26.83
C ALA A 67 0.08 3.16 -26.58
N ASP A 68 0.26 2.18 -25.70
CA ASP A 68 -0.77 1.18 -25.38
C ASP A 68 -1.99 1.80 -24.68
N PHE A 69 -1.78 2.90 -23.93
CA PHE A 69 -2.81 3.53 -23.11
C PHE A 69 -3.54 4.68 -23.80
N TYR A 70 -3.23 5.00 -25.07
CA TYR A 70 -3.83 6.15 -25.75
C TYR A 70 -4.37 5.75 -27.11
N LYS A 71 -5.60 6.19 -27.36
CA LYS A 71 -6.26 6.06 -28.66
C LYS A 71 -6.62 7.44 -29.17
N ASP A 72 -6.14 7.79 -30.36
CA ASP A 72 -6.33 9.11 -30.98
C ASP A 72 -5.90 10.26 -30.05
N GLY A 73 -4.82 10.05 -29.28
CA GLY A 73 -4.29 11.02 -28.32
C GLY A 73 -5.10 11.16 -27.03
N LYS A 74 -6.10 10.31 -26.80
CA LYS A 74 -6.91 10.30 -25.57
C LYS A 74 -6.56 9.11 -24.70
N PHE A 75 -6.45 9.35 -23.40
CA PHE A 75 -6.19 8.31 -22.41
C PHE A 75 -7.34 7.28 -22.38
N ASP A 76 -7.00 6.02 -22.61
CA ASP A 76 -7.90 4.87 -22.60
C ASP A 76 -7.89 4.21 -21.22
N GLN A 77 -8.82 4.65 -20.38
CA GLN A 77 -8.96 4.13 -19.01
C GLN A 77 -9.29 2.63 -18.98
N GLN A 78 -9.94 2.07 -20.01
CA GLN A 78 -10.27 0.64 -20.03
C GLN A 78 -9.01 -0.19 -20.17
N VAL A 79 -8.11 0.20 -21.07
CA VAL A 79 -6.81 -0.48 -21.22
C VAL A 79 -5.96 -0.36 -19.95
N ALA A 80 -5.96 0.82 -19.30
CA ALA A 80 -5.28 1.01 -18.03
C ALA A 80 -5.85 0.12 -16.90
N ILE A 81 -7.17 -0.02 -16.78
CA ILE A 81 -7.81 -0.93 -15.81
C ILE A 81 -7.46 -2.40 -16.12
N GLU A 82 -7.45 -2.81 -17.39
CA GLU A 82 -7.04 -4.16 -17.76
C GLU A 82 -5.56 -4.42 -17.47
N ALA A 83 -4.70 -3.42 -17.59
CA ALA A 83 -3.30 -3.52 -17.14
C ALA A 83 -3.18 -3.73 -15.63
N MET A 84 -3.99 -3.02 -14.84
CA MET A 84 -4.04 -3.23 -13.40
C MET A 84 -4.56 -4.63 -13.03
N LYS A 85 -5.62 -5.11 -13.70
CA LYS A 85 -6.15 -6.48 -13.50
C LYS A 85 -5.13 -7.57 -13.82
N ASP A 86 -4.29 -7.37 -14.83
CA ASP A 86 -3.20 -8.28 -15.17
C ASP A 86 -2.18 -8.37 -14.03
N MET A 87 -1.78 -7.23 -13.45
CA MET A 87 -0.92 -7.18 -12.26
C MET A 87 -1.61 -7.80 -11.04
N PHE A 88 -2.89 -7.52 -10.81
CA PHE A 88 -3.66 -8.10 -9.70
C PHE A 88 -3.72 -9.63 -9.79
N LYS A 89 -3.97 -10.16 -10.99
CA LYS A 89 -3.97 -11.60 -11.24
C LYS A 89 -2.62 -12.23 -10.91
N PHE A 90 -1.51 -11.55 -11.21
CA PHE A 90 -0.18 -12.03 -10.86
C PHE A 90 0.03 -12.10 -9.33
N TYR A 91 -0.42 -11.06 -8.61
CA TYR A 91 -0.28 -10.96 -7.16
C TYR A 91 -1.37 -11.66 -6.34
N ASP A 92 -2.26 -12.40 -6.99
CA ASP A 92 -3.44 -13.05 -6.40
C ASP A 92 -4.35 -12.06 -5.64
N VAL A 93 -4.51 -10.86 -6.21
CA VAL A 93 -5.43 -9.84 -5.72
C VAL A 93 -6.75 -9.95 -6.50
N PRO A 94 -7.88 -10.21 -5.82
CA PRO A 94 -9.16 -10.36 -6.49
C PRO A 94 -9.67 -9.00 -7.00
N PHE A 95 -10.09 -8.94 -8.26
CA PHE A 95 -10.83 -7.79 -8.77
C PHE A 95 -12.30 -7.90 -8.35
N THR A 96 -12.66 -7.23 -7.26
CA THR A 96 -13.99 -7.34 -6.62
C THR A 96 -15.06 -6.50 -7.33
N GLU A 97 -16.33 -6.72 -7.00
CA GLU A 97 -17.43 -5.87 -7.45
C GLU A 97 -17.27 -4.41 -6.98
N LEU A 98 -16.71 -4.20 -5.78
CA LEU A 98 -16.39 -2.87 -5.27
C LEU A 98 -15.35 -2.19 -6.17
N MET A 99 -14.30 -2.88 -6.56
CA MET A 99 -13.30 -2.36 -7.49
C MET A 99 -13.89 -2.10 -8.87
N ALA A 100 -14.75 -2.99 -9.37
CA ALA A 100 -15.44 -2.76 -10.65
C ALA A 100 -16.29 -1.49 -10.65
N LYS A 101 -16.82 -1.08 -9.49
CA LYS A 101 -17.66 0.11 -9.32
C LYS A 101 -16.86 1.38 -9.05
N ASP A 102 -15.87 1.32 -8.16
CA ASP A 102 -15.27 2.51 -7.53
C ASP A 102 -13.76 2.66 -7.80
N MET A 103 -13.08 1.66 -8.39
CA MET A 103 -11.69 1.81 -8.82
C MET A 103 -11.60 2.77 -10.03
N TRP A 104 -10.58 3.60 -10.03
CA TRP A 104 -10.28 4.56 -11.08
C TRP A 104 -8.81 4.47 -11.51
N VAL A 105 -8.52 5.09 -12.65
CA VAL A 105 -7.17 5.25 -13.19
C VAL A 105 -7.02 6.68 -13.71
N THR A 106 -5.83 7.26 -13.54
CA THR A 106 -5.55 8.64 -13.98
C THR A 106 -4.13 8.76 -14.50
N ASP A 107 -3.96 9.55 -15.56
CA ASP A 107 -2.66 10.05 -16.04
C ASP A 107 -2.38 11.47 -15.52
N PHE A 108 -3.22 11.96 -14.60
CA PHE A 108 -3.21 13.31 -14.04
C PHE A 108 -3.30 14.42 -15.09
N GLY A 109 -3.75 14.13 -16.32
CA GLY A 109 -3.75 15.08 -17.44
C GLY A 109 -2.36 15.31 -18.05
N LEU A 110 -1.38 14.45 -17.76
CA LEU A 110 0.01 14.61 -18.20
C LEU A 110 0.32 13.88 -19.52
N GLY A 111 -0.57 13.01 -20.00
CA GLY A 111 -0.38 12.31 -21.27
C GLY A 111 0.72 11.25 -21.25
N ASP A 112 1.11 10.77 -20.07
CA ASP A 112 2.17 9.78 -19.87
C ASP A 112 1.80 8.75 -18.80
N PHE A 113 0.73 7.98 -19.04
CA PHE A 113 0.30 6.97 -18.07
C PHE A 113 1.33 5.87 -17.83
N GLU A 114 2.18 5.53 -18.82
CA GLU A 114 3.25 4.52 -18.62
C GLU A 114 4.14 4.87 -17.43
N ASN A 115 4.54 6.14 -17.32
CA ASN A 115 5.53 6.56 -16.34
C ASN A 115 4.92 7.38 -15.21
N VAL A 116 3.94 8.25 -15.48
CA VAL A 116 3.33 9.18 -14.53
C VAL A 116 1.82 9.03 -14.51
N GLY A 117 1.32 8.24 -13.56
CA GLY A 117 -0.07 7.87 -13.44
C GLY A 117 -0.30 6.94 -12.27
N MET A 118 -1.54 6.56 -12.03
CA MET A 118 -1.87 5.53 -11.05
C MET A 118 -3.24 4.91 -11.33
N GLY A 119 -3.42 3.69 -10.83
CA GLY A 119 -4.72 3.18 -10.46
C GLY A 119 -4.99 3.46 -8.99
N GLY A 120 -6.26 3.59 -8.61
CA GLY A 120 -6.63 3.89 -7.24
C GLY A 120 -8.04 3.46 -6.90
N ILE A 121 -8.29 3.21 -5.63
CA ILE A 121 -9.64 3.15 -5.07
C ILE A 121 -9.67 3.83 -3.71
N PHE A 122 -10.59 4.76 -3.50
CA PHE A 122 -10.88 5.27 -2.15
C PHE A 122 -11.90 4.33 -1.54
N TRP A 123 -11.47 3.46 -0.62
CA TRP A 123 -12.39 2.61 0.13
C TRP A 123 -13.28 3.46 1.04
N ILE A 124 -12.68 4.47 1.66
CA ILE A 124 -13.35 5.43 2.54
C ILE A 124 -12.72 6.80 2.37
N ASN A 125 -13.55 7.84 2.27
CA ASN A 125 -13.14 9.23 2.40
C ASN A 125 -14.21 10.01 3.19
N ASP A 126 -14.20 9.86 4.51
CA ASP A 126 -15.24 10.36 5.40
C ASP A 126 -14.88 11.74 5.97
N ALA A 127 -15.60 12.77 5.53
CA ALA A 127 -15.38 14.15 5.97
C ALA A 127 -15.94 14.45 7.37
N GLU A 128 -16.98 13.71 7.79
CA GLU A 128 -17.67 13.92 9.07
C GLU A 128 -16.82 13.37 10.23
N HIS A 129 -16.29 12.17 10.06
CA HIS A 129 -15.47 11.48 11.04
C HIS A 129 -13.96 11.69 10.82
N GLY A 130 -13.56 12.21 9.66
CA GLY A 130 -12.22 12.71 9.39
C GLY A 130 -11.18 11.64 9.05
N TYR A 131 -11.56 10.50 8.47
CA TYR A 131 -10.63 9.41 8.14
C TYR A 131 -10.75 8.94 6.68
N PHE A 132 -9.64 8.38 6.20
CA PHE A 132 -9.44 8.01 4.80
C PHE A 132 -8.73 6.66 4.71
N ALA A 133 -9.14 5.86 3.73
CA ALA A 133 -8.52 4.59 3.40
C ALA A 133 -8.51 4.40 1.87
N HIS A 134 -7.34 4.09 1.32
CA HIS A 134 -7.11 4.05 -0.12
C HIS A 134 -6.11 2.95 -0.48
N ALA A 135 -6.29 2.31 -1.63
CA ALA A 135 -5.22 1.55 -2.27
C ALA A 135 -4.74 2.28 -3.53
N ILE A 136 -3.42 2.41 -3.62
CA ILE A 136 -2.65 2.91 -4.75
C ILE A 136 -2.14 1.69 -5.53
N TYR A 137 -2.33 1.71 -6.84
CA TYR A 137 -1.82 0.70 -7.75
C TYR A 137 -0.87 1.35 -8.76
N LEU A 138 0.37 0.87 -8.79
CA LEU A 138 1.41 1.36 -9.68
C LEU A 138 1.94 0.23 -10.54
N LEU A 139 1.89 0.41 -11.86
CA LEU A 139 2.54 -0.51 -12.80
C LEU A 139 4.07 -0.46 -12.67
N PRO A 140 4.81 -1.43 -13.22
CA PRO A 140 6.28 -1.48 -13.18
C PRO A 140 7.01 -0.18 -13.55
N GLY A 141 7.57 0.52 -12.56
CA GLY A 141 8.29 1.78 -12.74
C GLY A 141 7.41 3.03 -12.81
N GLN A 142 6.09 2.88 -12.73
CA GLN A 142 5.14 4.00 -12.74
C GLN A 142 5.25 4.79 -11.42
N MET A 143 4.98 6.09 -11.47
CA MET A 143 5.02 6.98 -10.31
C MET A 143 3.86 7.96 -10.27
N ILE A 144 3.50 8.38 -9.06
CA ILE A 144 2.56 9.48 -8.84
C ILE A 144 3.33 10.80 -9.01
N PRO A 145 2.74 11.85 -9.62
CA PRO A 145 3.37 13.16 -9.65
C PRO A 145 3.64 13.69 -8.23
N GLU A 146 4.71 14.47 -8.07
CA GLU A 146 5.04 15.06 -6.77
C GLU A 146 3.96 16.04 -6.30
N HIS A 147 3.52 15.82 -5.06
CA HIS A 147 2.43 16.56 -4.48
C HIS A 147 2.60 16.77 -2.98
N ALA A 148 1.78 17.68 -2.46
CA ALA A 148 1.62 17.94 -1.03
C ALA A 148 0.12 18.13 -0.72
N HIS A 149 -0.23 17.92 0.53
CA HIS A 149 -1.56 18.19 1.07
C HIS A 149 -1.48 19.35 2.05
N VAL A 150 -2.07 20.49 1.67
CA VAL A 150 -2.10 21.69 2.51
C VAL A 150 -3.43 21.81 3.24
N LYS A 151 -3.42 22.54 4.36
CA LYS A 151 -4.64 22.84 5.11
C LYS A 151 -5.67 23.61 4.27
N THR A 152 -6.94 23.24 4.43
CA THR A 152 -8.10 23.96 3.87
C THR A 152 -9.03 24.38 5.02
N LYS A 153 -10.35 24.23 4.85
CA LYS A 153 -11.29 24.16 5.98
C LYS A 153 -11.10 22.89 6.82
N PHE A 154 -10.49 21.84 6.24
CA PHE A 154 -10.07 20.63 6.93
C PHE A 154 -8.57 20.69 7.26
N PRO A 155 -8.08 19.91 8.25
CA PRO A 155 -6.65 19.75 8.49
C PRO A 155 -5.90 19.27 7.24
N ALA A 156 -4.63 19.64 7.11
CA ALA A 156 -3.76 19.06 6.10
C ALA A 156 -3.72 17.53 6.24
N LYS A 157 -3.79 16.81 5.12
CA LYS A 157 -3.76 15.34 5.11
C LYS A 157 -2.44 14.86 5.72
N HIS A 158 -2.51 14.04 6.76
CA HIS A 158 -1.39 13.25 7.25
C HIS A 158 -1.65 11.79 6.94
N GLU A 159 -0.71 11.16 6.27
CA GLU A 159 -0.87 9.84 5.68
C GLU A 159 0.24 8.89 6.08
N SER A 160 -0.08 7.60 5.97
CA SER A 160 0.80 6.47 6.21
C SER A 160 0.56 5.45 5.11
N TRP A 161 1.63 4.83 4.66
CA TRP A 161 1.61 3.89 3.53
C TRP A 161 2.20 2.56 3.96
N MET A 162 1.56 1.46 3.57
CA MET A 162 2.09 0.10 3.69
C MET A 162 2.14 -0.55 2.32
N VAL A 163 3.28 -1.12 1.96
CA VAL A 163 3.40 -1.88 0.71
C VAL A 163 2.84 -3.29 0.94
N GLU A 164 1.88 -3.68 0.13
CA GLU A 164 1.26 -5.01 0.16
C GLU A 164 1.90 -5.97 -0.85
N LYS A 165 2.28 -5.44 -2.03
CA LYS A 165 2.90 -6.18 -3.13
C LYS A 165 3.98 -5.34 -3.80
N GLY A 166 5.04 -5.98 -4.26
CA GLY A 166 6.18 -5.31 -4.88
C GLY A 166 6.95 -4.43 -3.91
N TRP A 167 7.39 -3.26 -4.38
CA TRP A 167 8.05 -2.24 -3.55
C TRP A 167 8.02 -0.87 -4.23
N VAL A 168 8.23 0.20 -3.45
CA VAL A 168 8.30 1.59 -3.95
C VAL A 168 9.55 2.32 -3.47
N TYR A 169 10.00 3.28 -4.26
CA TYR A 169 10.76 4.41 -3.76
C TYR A 169 9.78 5.43 -3.17
N ASN A 170 9.90 5.71 -1.88
CA ASN A 170 9.11 6.73 -1.18
C ASN A 170 9.97 7.99 -1.04
N PHE A 171 9.70 9.00 -1.88
CA PHE A 171 10.45 10.24 -1.96
C PHE A 171 9.87 11.31 -1.04
N SER A 172 10.75 12.08 -0.41
CA SER A 172 10.38 13.23 0.43
C SER A 172 11.34 14.39 0.22
N VAL A 173 10.82 15.61 0.36
CA VAL A 173 11.64 16.83 0.48
C VAL A 173 12.40 16.90 1.82
N ILE A 174 12.01 16.09 2.81
CA ILE A 174 12.62 16.07 4.14
C ILE A 174 13.72 15.00 4.21
N GLY A 175 14.93 15.44 4.54
CA GLY A 175 16.12 14.58 4.70
C GLY A 175 17.20 14.86 3.65
N ASP A 176 18.37 14.27 3.84
CA ASP A 176 19.50 14.44 2.92
C ASP A 176 19.23 13.75 1.58
N GLU A 177 19.78 14.32 0.50
CA GLU A 177 19.68 13.73 -0.83
C GLU A 177 20.24 12.30 -0.84
N THR A 178 19.42 11.35 -1.29
CA THR A 178 19.82 9.94 -1.40
C THR A 178 20.50 9.75 -2.77
N PRO A 179 21.72 9.21 -2.83
CA PRO A 179 22.43 9.06 -4.09
C PRO A 179 21.77 8.02 -5.00
N ASN A 180 22.04 8.12 -6.31
CA ASN A 180 21.58 7.16 -7.33
C ASN A 180 20.05 7.05 -7.44
N ALA A 181 19.35 8.18 -7.41
CA ALA A 181 17.92 8.21 -7.68
C ALA A 181 17.59 7.55 -9.04
N PRO A 182 16.46 6.83 -9.15
CA PRO A 182 15.97 6.33 -10.43
C PRO A 182 15.72 7.48 -11.41
N ALA A 183 15.75 7.18 -12.71
CA ALA A 183 15.40 8.15 -13.73
C ALA A 183 13.91 8.55 -13.61
N ILE A 184 13.66 9.86 -13.61
CA ILE A 184 12.30 10.42 -13.54
C ILE A 184 12.02 11.09 -14.89
N PRO A 185 10.90 10.76 -15.56
CA PRO A 185 10.59 11.31 -16.88
C PRO A 185 10.28 12.81 -16.81
N ALA A 186 10.52 13.53 -17.89
CA ALA A 186 10.25 14.97 -17.97
C ALA A 186 8.76 15.32 -17.78
N SER A 187 7.86 14.38 -18.10
CA SER A 187 6.41 14.48 -17.88
C SER A 187 6.04 14.62 -16.41
N HIS A 188 6.86 14.11 -15.48
CA HIS A 188 6.64 14.24 -14.03
C HIS A 188 6.67 15.71 -13.59
N GLY A 189 7.57 16.50 -14.18
CA GLY A 189 7.73 17.92 -13.91
C GLY A 189 8.86 18.24 -12.92
N PRO A 190 8.83 19.42 -12.28
CA PRO A 190 9.84 19.81 -11.29
C PRO A 190 9.79 18.93 -10.04
N ILE A 191 10.95 18.55 -9.52
CA ILE A 191 11.07 17.67 -8.35
C ILE A 191 11.82 18.40 -7.24
N LYS A 192 11.21 18.42 -6.05
CA LYS A 192 11.82 18.93 -4.81
C LYS A 192 12.36 17.79 -3.94
N SER A 193 11.70 16.63 -3.97
CA SER A 193 11.99 15.48 -3.12
C SER A 193 13.22 14.73 -3.60
N LYS A 194 14.31 14.90 -2.88
CA LYS A 194 15.64 14.33 -3.18
C LYS A 194 16.05 13.23 -2.21
N ASN A 195 15.36 13.12 -1.08
CA ASN A 195 15.52 12.01 -0.15
C ASN A 195 14.54 10.90 -0.52
N PHE A 196 14.95 9.64 -0.51
CA PHE A 196 14.01 8.54 -0.64
C PHE A 196 14.39 7.32 0.20
N ALA A 197 13.37 6.57 0.60
CA ALA A 197 13.50 5.24 1.17
C ALA A 197 13.00 4.20 0.15
N VAL A 198 13.65 3.03 0.10
CA VAL A 198 13.08 1.86 -0.60
C VAL A 198 12.18 1.15 0.40
N GLN A 199 10.88 1.25 0.20
CA GLN A 199 9.85 0.65 1.04
C GLN A 199 9.41 -0.68 0.44
N LYS A 200 9.57 -1.77 1.19
CA LYS A 200 9.25 -3.15 0.78
C LYS A 200 7.96 -3.63 1.44
N VAL A 201 7.46 -4.80 1.01
CA VAL A 201 6.27 -5.43 1.57
C VAL A 201 6.33 -5.48 3.11
N GLY A 202 5.29 -4.98 3.76
CA GLY A 202 5.16 -4.93 5.23
C GLY A 202 5.81 -3.72 5.90
N ASP A 203 6.63 -2.94 5.20
CA ASP A 203 7.14 -1.68 5.73
C ASP A 203 5.99 -0.65 5.80
N VAL A 204 5.85 0.00 6.96
CA VAL A 204 4.92 1.11 7.16
C VAL A 204 5.70 2.41 7.32
N LEU A 205 5.61 3.28 6.32
CA LEU A 205 6.18 4.63 6.38
C LEU A 205 5.07 5.67 6.51
N ARG A 206 5.43 6.82 7.08
CA ARG A 206 4.52 7.93 7.32
C ARG A 206 5.05 9.16 6.62
N LEU A 207 4.15 10.05 6.21
CA LEU A 207 4.53 11.39 5.78
C LEU A 207 5.41 12.03 6.88
N LYS A 208 6.60 12.50 6.50
CA LYS A 208 7.61 12.94 7.48
C LYS A 208 7.20 14.22 8.20
N GLU A 209 6.61 15.15 7.46
CA GLU A 209 6.13 16.44 7.97
C GLU A 209 4.85 16.83 7.23
N LEU A 210 3.91 17.46 7.93
CA LEU A 210 2.67 17.98 7.32
C LEU A 210 3.00 18.93 6.17
N GLU A 211 2.18 18.92 5.13
CA GLU A 211 2.31 19.79 3.95
C GLU A 211 3.61 19.62 3.15
N SER A 212 4.46 18.63 3.50
CA SER A 212 5.69 18.36 2.78
C SER A 212 5.43 17.67 1.44
N PHE A 213 6.19 18.09 0.42
CA PHE A 213 6.14 17.46 -0.89
C PHE A 213 6.74 16.05 -0.84
N HIS A 214 6.08 15.13 -1.53
CA HIS A 214 6.45 13.73 -1.62
C HIS A 214 5.87 13.10 -2.89
N PHE A 215 6.39 11.92 -3.24
CA PHE A 215 5.78 11.03 -4.23
C PHE A 215 6.27 9.60 -4.04
N MET A 216 5.64 8.67 -4.74
CA MET A 216 6.07 7.27 -4.80
C MET A 216 6.30 6.84 -6.24
N MET A 217 7.34 6.04 -6.45
CA MET A 217 7.63 5.36 -7.71
C MET A 217 7.75 3.86 -7.45
N ALA A 218 7.02 3.04 -8.20
CA ALA A 218 7.12 1.60 -8.08
C ALA A 218 8.46 1.06 -8.58
N GLY A 219 8.89 -0.05 -7.97
CA GLY A 219 9.97 -0.87 -8.49
C GLY A 219 9.65 -1.49 -9.86
N PRO A 220 10.59 -2.28 -10.42
CA PRO A 220 10.43 -2.92 -11.72
C PRO A 220 9.34 -4.00 -11.74
N GLU A 221 8.73 -4.31 -10.61
CA GLU A 221 7.65 -5.28 -10.45
C GLU A 221 6.28 -4.66 -10.12
N GLY A 222 6.18 -3.34 -10.23
CA GLY A 222 4.98 -2.62 -9.81
C GLY A 222 4.83 -2.62 -8.30
N ALA A 223 3.75 -2.02 -7.82
CA ALA A 223 3.44 -2.00 -6.40
C ALA A 223 1.93 -1.89 -6.14
N ILE A 224 1.51 -2.47 -5.03
CA ILE A 224 0.21 -2.19 -4.40
C ILE A 224 0.52 -1.62 -3.02
N VAL A 225 0.01 -0.43 -2.76
CA VAL A 225 0.29 0.33 -1.54
C VAL A 225 -1.03 0.76 -0.91
N ASP A 226 -1.23 0.36 0.34
CA ASP A 226 -2.37 0.80 1.13
C ASP A 226 -2.00 2.11 1.82
N GLU A 227 -2.89 3.10 1.74
CA GLU A 227 -2.77 4.41 2.35
C GLU A 227 -3.88 4.60 3.39
N TRP A 228 -3.50 5.02 4.59
CA TRP A 228 -4.41 5.49 5.63
C TRP A 228 -4.06 6.90 6.03
N ALA A 229 -5.08 7.74 6.13
CA ALA A 229 -4.89 9.14 6.44
C ALA A 229 -6.08 9.71 7.21
N CYS A 230 -5.95 10.97 7.65
CA CYS A 230 -7.14 11.78 7.85
C CYS A 230 -7.80 12.13 6.50
N TYR A 231 -9.02 12.69 6.53
CA TYR A 231 -9.82 13.03 5.35
C TYR A 231 -9.02 13.64 4.18
N HIS A 232 -9.27 13.13 2.96
CA HIS A 232 -8.67 13.64 1.74
C HIS A 232 -9.54 14.74 1.13
N ASP A 233 -9.05 15.98 1.17
CA ASP A 233 -9.69 17.14 0.54
C ASP A 233 -8.93 17.56 -0.73
N ASN A 234 -9.57 17.44 -1.90
CA ASN A 234 -8.97 17.81 -3.18
C ASN A 234 -8.60 19.30 -3.24
N ASP A 235 -9.33 20.17 -2.52
CA ASP A 235 -9.01 21.60 -2.45
C ASP A 235 -7.64 21.87 -1.79
N GLY A 236 -7.12 20.91 -1.03
CA GLY A 236 -5.81 20.93 -0.37
C GLY A 236 -4.67 20.31 -1.19
N LEU A 237 -4.96 19.69 -2.34
CA LEU A 237 -3.96 19.00 -3.15
C LEU A 237 -3.11 19.99 -3.96
N ARG A 238 -1.79 19.90 -3.87
CA ARG A 238 -0.85 20.77 -4.59
C ARG A 238 0.19 19.93 -5.31
N PHE A 239 0.21 19.96 -6.63
CA PHE A 239 1.26 19.34 -7.43
C PHE A 239 2.41 20.31 -7.69
N THR A 240 3.63 19.82 -7.81
CA THR A 240 4.74 20.63 -8.32
C THR A 240 4.66 20.84 -9.83
N ASN A 241 4.07 19.90 -10.55
CA ASN A 241 3.73 20.08 -11.96
C ASN A 241 2.37 20.80 -12.09
N PRO A 242 2.33 22.04 -12.61
CA PRO A 242 1.09 22.82 -12.67
C PRO A 242 0.06 22.30 -13.68
N LYS A 243 0.42 21.33 -14.52
CA LYS A 243 -0.52 20.66 -15.43
C LYS A 243 -1.20 19.44 -14.79
N ALA A 244 -0.64 18.92 -13.69
CA ALA A 244 -1.19 17.75 -13.03
C ALA A 244 -2.46 18.11 -12.25
N SER A 245 -3.46 17.23 -12.30
CA SER A 245 -4.71 17.35 -11.56
C SER A 245 -5.31 15.98 -11.22
N LEU A 246 -6.04 15.89 -10.11
CA LEU A 246 -6.81 14.72 -9.70
C LEU A 246 -8.27 15.11 -9.45
#